data_AF-A0A944Z3X7-F1
#
_entry.id   AF-A0A944Z3X7-F1
#
_cell.length_a   1.000
_cell.length_b   1.000
_cell.length_c   1.000
_cell.angle_alpha   90.00
_cell.angle_beta   90.00
_cell.angle_gamma   90.00
#
_symmetry.space_group_name_H-M   'P 1'
#
loop_
_entity.id
_entity.type
_entity.pdbx_description
1 polymer ?
#
loop_
_entity_poly.entity_id
_entity_poly.type
_entity_poly.pdbx_seq_one_letter_code
_entity_poly.pdbx_strand_id
1 'polypeptide(L)'
;MISTISLFIITIAVTTFITRSSQQEEVVQISSNLAIETNLLIDGLENVLEISTDTFYSKYDISNASAYLQSVESSVLEYQNLALQNENLNLQEVNYNLSTIFGLINELDNLLTYRILVSEVLIYNDMLDIDESTQVDVLTTSLSEITATSKRNYEDLPLIEEMNNHRNLVNTAIITAEDLHGRLLAALRNAEYDVVESISSALLLNKETEIAAFENSLAIFKNNKLKSYSSIQKLD
;
A
#
# COMPACT_ATOMS: atom_id res chain seq x y z
N MET A 1 67.12 -18.55 -1.95
CA MET A 1 66.29 -17.39 -1.53
C MET A 1 65.16 -17.08 -2.51
N ILE A 2 65.42 -16.98 -3.83
CA ILE A 2 64.33 -16.71 -4.80
C ILE A 2 63.31 -17.87 -4.84
N SER A 3 63.76 -19.14 -4.84
CA SER A 3 62.84 -20.29 -4.89
C SER A 3 62.01 -20.50 -3.60
N THR A 4 62.51 -20.05 -2.44
CA THR A 4 61.81 -20.15 -1.15
C THR A 4 60.74 -19.05 -1.02
N ILE A 5 61.02 -17.85 -1.55
CA ILE A 5 60.05 -16.74 -1.60
C ILE A 5 58.92 -17.07 -2.57
N SER A 6 59.22 -17.64 -3.74
CA SER A 6 58.19 -18.07 -4.69
C SER A 6 57.29 -19.18 -4.13
N LEU A 7 57.86 -20.15 -3.40
CA LEU A 7 57.07 -21.22 -2.77
C LEU A 7 56.13 -20.67 -1.68
N PHE A 8 56.58 -19.65 -0.93
CA PHE A 8 55.79 -19.00 0.10
C PHE A 8 54.60 -18.21 -0.51
N ILE A 9 54.84 -17.46 -1.59
CA ILE A 9 53.79 -16.72 -2.31
C ILE A 9 52.76 -17.67 -2.90
N ILE A 10 53.20 -18.78 -3.53
CA ILE A 10 52.30 -19.80 -4.09
C ILE A 10 51.45 -20.42 -2.98
N THR A 11 52.05 -20.74 -1.83
CA THR A 11 51.31 -21.33 -0.71
C THR A 11 50.26 -20.37 -0.16
N ILE A 12 50.60 -19.09 0.02
CA ILE A 12 49.64 -18.05 0.43
C ILE A 12 48.50 -17.97 -0.58
N ALA A 13 48.81 -17.83 -1.88
CA ALA A 13 47.81 -17.71 -2.93
C ALA A 13 46.86 -18.93 -2.97
N VAL A 14 47.39 -20.14 -2.84
CA VAL A 14 46.59 -21.38 -2.80
C VAL A 14 45.72 -21.42 -1.56
N THR A 15 46.25 -21.10 -0.38
CA THR A 15 45.44 -21.06 0.85
C THR A 15 44.34 -20.01 0.79
N THR A 16 44.63 -18.81 0.28
CA THR A 16 43.62 -17.76 0.08
C THR A 16 42.56 -18.19 -0.93
N PHE A 17 42.97 -18.85 -2.02
CA PHE A 17 42.03 -19.39 -3.01
C PHE A 17 41.11 -20.45 -2.41
N ILE A 18 41.64 -21.42 -1.65
CA ILE A 18 40.84 -22.47 -0.99
C ILE A 18 39.86 -21.86 0.01
N THR A 19 40.32 -20.92 0.85
CA THR A 19 39.44 -20.25 1.82
C THR A 19 38.33 -19.47 1.13
N ARG A 20 38.65 -18.70 0.08
CA ARG A 20 37.64 -17.97 -0.69
C ARG A 20 36.66 -18.90 -1.39
N SER A 21 37.14 -20.00 -1.96
CA SER A 21 36.29 -21.00 -2.62
C SER A 21 35.30 -21.64 -1.63
N SER A 22 35.77 -22.00 -0.42
CA SER A 22 34.92 -22.54 0.63
C SER A 22 33.88 -21.53 1.12
N GLN A 23 34.26 -20.26 1.27
CA GLN A 23 33.34 -19.18 1.65
C GLN A 23 32.29 -18.91 0.56
N GLN A 24 32.68 -18.98 -0.71
CA GLN A 24 31.73 -18.83 -1.82
C GLN A 24 30.73 -20.00 -1.89
N GLU A 25 31.16 -21.23 -1.61
CA GLU A 25 30.25 -22.38 -1.54
C GLU A 25 29.19 -22.21 -0.43
N GLU A 26 29.59 -21.68 0.73
CA GLU A 26 28.68 -21.36 1.83
C GLU A 26 27.69 -20.24 1.46
N VAL A 27 28.18 -19.13 0.88
CA VAL A 27 27.34 -18.01 0.42
C VAL A 27 26.32 -18.46 -0.62
N VAL A 28 26.74 -19.28 -1.60
CA VAL A 28 25.84 -19.81 -2.63
C VAL A 28 24.73 -20.67 -2.00
N GLN A 29 25.06 -21.54 -1.06
CA GLN A 29 24.07 -22.40 -0.41
C GLN A 29 23.06 -21.60 0.42
N ILE A 30 23.52 -20.60 1.18
CA ILE A 30 22.65 -19.73 1.98
C ILE A 30 21.75 -18.89 1.05
N SER A 31 22.34 -18.28 0.02
CA SER A 31 21.63 -17.47 -0.98
C SER A 31 20.51 -18.28 -1.65
N SER A 32 20.79 -19.53 -2.06
CA SER A 32 19.82 -20.38 -2.73
C SER A 32 18.68 -20.82 -1.80
N ASN A 33 18.99 -21.16 -0.54
CA ASN A 33 17.96 -21.49 0.45
C ASN A 33 17.05 -20.29 0.72
N LEU A 34 17.64 -19.10 0.90
CA LEU A 34 16.87 -17.88 1.10
C LEU A 34 16.04 -17.54 -0.13
N ALA A 35 16.58 -17.70 -1.35
CA ALA A 35 15.83 -17.49 -2.59
C ALA A 35 14.54 -18.32 -2.64
N ILE A 36 14.59 -19.60 -2.22
CA ILE A 36 13.42 -20.47 -2.15
C ILE A 36 12.37 -19.91 -1.18
N GLU A 37 12.79 -19.52 0.03
CA GLU A 37 11.90 -18.96 1.03
C GLU A 37 11.31 -17.62 0.58
N THR A 38 12.13 -16.73 0.03
CA THR A 38 11.71 -15.44 -0.51
C THR A 38 10.74 -15.60 -1.68
N ASN A 39 10.98 -16.55 -2.59
CA ASN A 39 10.07 -16.83 -3.70
C ASN A 39 8.68 -17.26 -3.21
N LEU A 40 8.59 -18.06 -2.14
CA LEU A 40 7.29 -18.43 -1.54
C LEU A 40 6.54 -17.21 -0.98
N LEU A 41 7.28 -16.24 -0.43
CA LEU A 41 6.71 -14.97 0.03
C LEU A 41 6.28 -14.08 -1.15
N ILE A 42 7.08 -14.01 -2.21
CA ILE A 42 6.75 -13.26 -3.43
C ILE A 42 5.49 -13.84 -4.09
N ASP A 43 5.35 -15.16 -4.15
CA ASP A 43 4.17 -15.82 -4.72
C ASP A 43 2.88 -15.34 -4.02
N GLY A 44 2.91 -15.03 -2.72
CA GLY A 44 1.75 -14.51 -2.00
C GLY A 44 1.43 -13.03 -2.23
N LEU A 45 2.25 -12.28 -2.97
CA LEU A 45 1.93 -10.89 -3.36
C LEU A 45 0.69 -10.79 -4.25
N GLU A 46 0.33 -11.85 -4.98
CA GLU A 46 -0.93 -11.89 -5.74
C GLU A 46 -2.14 -11.74 -4.81
N ASN A 47 -2.13 -12.45 -3.69
CA ASN A 47 -3.18 -12.35 -2.68
C ASN A 47 -3.20 -10.97 -2.00
N VAL A 48 -2.02 -10.38 -1.75
CA VAL A 48 -1.96 -8.98 -1.27
C VAL A 48 -2.60 -8.03 -2.28
N LEU A 49 -2.30 -8.18 -3.56
CA LEU A 49 -2.90 -7.35 -4.61
C LEU A 49 -4.42 -7.50 -4.66
N GLU A 50 -4.94 -8.72 -4.52
CA GLU A 50 -6.38 -8.97 -4.41
C GLU A 50 -6.98 -8.26 -3.19
N ILE A 51 -6.43 -8.47 -2.00
CA ILE A 51 -6.88 -7.82 -0.76
C ILE A 51 -6.86 -6.30 -0.93
N SER A 52 -5.79 -5.74 -1.49
CA SER A 52 -5.61 -4.30 -1.68
C SER A 52 -6.58 -3.68 -2.68
N THR A 53 -7.18 -4.45 -3.58
CA THR A 53 -7.98 -3.91 -4.69
C THR A 53 -9.47 -4.26 -4.63
N ASP A 54 -9.88 -5.07 -3.66
CA ASP A 54 -11.28 -5.43 -3.46
C ASP A 54 -11.82 -4.77 -2.17
N THR A 55 -12.93 -4.03 -2.33
CA THR A 55 -13.59 -3.27 -1.25
C THR A 55 -14.29 -4.16 -0.23
N PHE A 56 -14.50 -5.45 -0.52
CA PHE A 56 -15.07 -6.42 0.40
C PHE A 56 -14.18 -6.68 1.63
N TYR A 57 -12.86 -6.60 1.47
CA TYR A 57 -11.93 -6.89 2.56
C TYR A 57 -11.96 -5.84 3.65
N SER A 58 -11.89 -6.30 4.90
CA SER A 58 -11.98 -5.46 6.09
C SER A 58 -10.67 -4.74 6.40
N LYS A 59 -10.74 -3.77 7.33
CA LYS A 59 -9.53 -3.13 7.91
C LYS A 59 -8.55 -4.15 8.52
N TYR A 60 -9.07 -5.26 9.06
CA TYR A 60 -8.24 -6.33 9.62
C TYR A 60 -7.46 -7.07 8.53
N ASP A 61 -8.10 -7.37 7.41
CA ASP A 61 -7.45 -8.03 6.27
C ASP A 61 -6.37 -7.13 5.65
N ILE A 62 -6.66 -5.83 5.51
CA ILE A 62 -5.70 -4.80 5.07
C ILE A 62 -4.48 -4.77 5.99
N SER A 63 -4.69 -4.81 7.31
CA SER A 63 -3.59 -4.81 8.29
C SER A 63 -2.74 -6.09 8.18
N ASN A 64 -3.36 -7.25 7.96
CA ASN A 64 -2.62 -8.50 7.76
C ASN A 64 -1.82 -8.48 6.45
N ALA A 65 -2.39 -7.92 5.38
CA ALA A 65 -1.70 -7.75 4.11
C ALA A 65 -0.48 -6.82 4.23
N SER A 66 -0.58 -5.73 5.00
CA SER A 66 0.56 -4.85 5.30
C SER A 66 1.67 -5.58 6.09
N ALA A 67 1.31 -6.35 7.12
CA ALA A 67 2.29 -7.16 7.86
C ALA A 67 2.98 -8.23 6.97
N TYR A 68 2.22 -8.80 6.02
CA TYR A 68 2.77 -9.72 5.04
C TYR A 68 3.77 -9.02 4.11
N LEU A 69 3.44 -7.83 3.59
CA LEU A 69 4.35 -7.04 2.76
C LEU A 69 5.67 -6.75 3.46
N GLN A 70 5.63 -6.40 4.76
CA GLN A 70 6.84 -6.18 5.56
C GLN A 70 7.72 -7.45 5.65
N SER A 71 7.08 -8.62 5.73
CA SER A 71 7.79 -9.90 5.75
C SER A 71 8.45 -10.19 4.40
N VAL A 72 7.74 -9.93 3.30
CA VAL A 72 8.29 -10.04 1.93
C VAL A 72 9.47 -9.08 1.76
N GLU A 73 9.29 -7.80 2.09
CA GLU A 73 10.32 -6.76 1.97
C GLU A 73 11.58 -7.12 2.75
N SER A 74 11.43 -7.56 4.00
CA SER A 74 12.57 -7.98 4.83
C SER A 74 13.34 -9.14 4.20
N SER A 75 12.63 -10.15 3.67
CA SER A 75 13.27 -11.30 3.03
C SER A 75 13.96 -10.93 1.72
N VAL A 76 13.36 -10.06 0.91
CA VAL A 76 13.93 -9.55 -0.34
C VAL A 76 15.18 -8.70 -0.08
N LEU A 77 15.18 -7.86 0.97
CA LEU A 77 16.35 -7.09 1.42
C LEU A 77 17.49 -8.00 1.87
N GLU A 78 17.18 -9.06 2.62
CA GLU A 78 18.18 -10.04 3.05
C GLU A 78 18.78 -10.77 1.84
N TYR A 79 17.95 -11.20 0.89
CA TYR A 79 18.42 -11.81 -0.35
C TYR A 79 19.29 -10.86 -1.16
N GLN A 80 18.89 -9.59 -1.30
CA GLN A 80 19.71 -8.59 -1.99
C GLN A 80 21.12 -8.49 -1.40
N ASN A 81 21.24 -8.49 -0.07
CA ASN A 81 22.53 -8.40 0.61
C ASN A 81 23.43 -9.62 0.37
N LEU A 82 22.84 -10.81 0.26
CA LEU A 82 23.56 -12.05 -0.06
C LEU A 82 23.92 -12.14 -1.54
N ALA A 83 23.00 -11.72 -2.43
CA ALA A 83 23.22 -11.74 -3.87
C ALA A 83 24.45 -10.92 -4.26
N LEU A 84 24.70 -9.78 -3.61
CA LEU A 84 25.90 -8.95 -3.80
C LEU A 84 27.22 -9.67 -3.46
N GLN A 85 27.17 -10.73 -2.65
CA GLN A 85 28.33 -11.51 -2.22
C GLN A 85 28.52 -12.79 -3.05
N ASN A 86 27.49 -13.20 -3.79
CA ASN A 86 27.48 -14.41 -4.61
C ASN A 86 28.06 -14.12 -6.00
N GLU A 87 29.30 -14.56 -6.23
CA GLU A 87 30.03 -14.30 -7.48
C GLU A 87 29.44 -15.04 -8.70
N ASN A 88 28.50 -15.98 -8.50
CA ASN A 88 27.90 -16.76 -9.55
C ASN A 88 26.64 -16.11 -10.17
N LEU A 89 26.13 -15.03 -9.58
CA LEU A 89 24.90 -14.39 -10.04
C LEU A 89 25.14 -13.31 -11.11
N ASN A 90 24.22 -13.19 -12.04
CA ASN A 90 24.12 -12.03 -12.91
C ASN A 90 23.48 -10.86 -12.14
N LEU A 91 24.31 -10.06 -11.48
CA LEU A 91 23.84 -8.94 -10.66
C LEU A 91 22.98 -7.93 -11.42
N GLN A 92 23.13 -7.79 -12.74
CA GLN A 92 22.30 -6.88 -13.52
C GLN A 92 20.85 -7.38 -13.60
N GLU A 93 20.65 -8.67 -13.90
CA GLU A 93 19.33 -9.30 -13.96
C GLU A 93 18.69 -9.37 -12.58
N VAL A 94 19.46 -9.78 -11.56
CA VAL A 94 19.00 -9.84 -10.17
C VAL A 94 18.54 -8.47 -9.69
N ASN A 95 19.34 -7.42 -9.87
CA ASN A 95 18.97 -6.07 -9.43
C ASN A 95 17.73 -5.53 -10.16
N TYR A 96 17.56 -5.84 -11.45
CA TYR A 96 16.36 -5.47 -12.20
C TYR A 96 15.11 -6.14 -11.62
N ASN A 97 15.19 -7.44 -11.34
CA ASN A 97 14.09 -8.20 -10.74
C ASN A 97 13.75 -7.70 -9.33
N LEU A 98 14.77 -7.50 -8.48
CA LEU A 98 14.59 -6.93 -7.13
C LEU A 98 13.99 -5.53 -7.16
N SER A 99 14.41 -4.67 -8.09
CA SER A 99 13.81 -3.35 -8.27
C SER A 99 12.33 -3.44 -8.65
N THR A 100 11.93 -4.45 -9.42
CA THR A 100 10.54 -4.70 -9.79
C THR A 100 9.72 -5.15 -8.58
N ILE A 101 10.27 -6.06 -7.77
CA ILE A 101 9.66 -6.53 -6.53
C ILE A 101 9.47 -5.37 -5.54
N PHE A 102 10.51 -4.58 -5.26
CA PHE A 102 10.42 -3.41 -4.37
C PHE A 102 9.45 -2.35 -4.89
N GLY A 103 9.42 -2.13 -6.21
CA GLY A 103 8.44 -1.25 -6.84
C GLY A 103 7.01 -1.68 -6.51
N LEU A 104 6.70 -2.97 -6.72
CA LEU A 104 5.38 -3.53 -6.40
C LEU A 104 5.04 -3.44 -4.92
N ILE A 105 5.99 -3.78 -4.02
CA ILE A 105 5.79 -3.68 -2.56
C ILE A 105 5.41 -2.25 -2.16
N ASN A 106 6.17 -1.25 -2.63
CA ASN A 106 5.91 0.15 -2.32
C ASN A 106 4.55 0.62 -2.85
N GLU A 107 4.15 0.20 -4.05
CA GLU A 107 2.85 0.56 -4.61
C GLU A 107 1.69 -0.10 -3.84
N LEU A 108 1.84 -1.35 -3.42
CA LEU A 108 0.86 -2.04 -2.60
C LEU A 108 0.73 -1.43 -1.21
N ASP A 109 1.85 -1.09 -0.55
CA ASP A 109 1.85 -0.45 0.76
C ASP A 109 1.17 0.94 0.71
N ASN A 110 1.49 1.74 -0.31
CA ASN A 110 0.81 3.00 -0.56
C ASN A 110 -0.70 2.79 -0.74
N LEU A 111 -1.13 1.77 -1.48
CA LEU A 111 -2.56 1.49 -1.69
C LEU A 111 -3.27 1.05 -0.41
N LEU A 112 -2.64 0.20 0.41
CA LEU A 112 -3.20 -0.20 1.71
C LEU A 112 -3.38 1.02 2.62
N THR A 113 -2.37 1.89 2.67
CA THR A 113 -2.45 3.16 3.42
C THR A 113 -3.57 4.05 2.89
N TYR A 114 -3.67 4.20 1.56
CA TYR A 114 -4.72 4.96 0.91
C TYR A 114 -6.11 4.46 1.30
N ARG A 115 -6.32 3.13 1.31
CA ARG A 115 -7.58 2.49 1.71
C ARG A 115 -7.97 2.80 3.15
N ILE A 116 -7.01 2.75 4.07
CA ILE A 116 -7.26 3.05 5.48
C ILE A 116 -7.75 4.49 5.61
N LEU A 117 -7.06 5.46 5.01
CA LEU A 117 -7.39 6.87 5.12
C LEU A 117 -8.76 7.20 4.51
N VAL A 118 -9.05 6.70 3.30
CA VAL A 118 -10.33 6.95 2.62
C VAL A 118 -11.52 6.32 3.34
N SER A 119 -11.32 5.20 4.04
CA SER A 119 -12.37 4.55 4.83
C SER A 119 -12.89 5.40 6.00
N GLU A 120 -12.26 6.54 6.27
CA GLU A 120 -12.61 7.49 7.33
C GLU A 120 -12.98 8.88 6.78
N VAL A 121 -13.10 8.99 5.45
CA VAL A 121 -13.57 10.21 4.77
C VAL A 121 -15.09 10.19 4.64
N LEU A 122 -15.74 11.24 5.15
CA LEU A 122 -17.19 11.47 5.08
C LEU A 122 -18.01 10.29 5.63
N ILE A 123 -17.61 9.80 6.81
CA ILE A 123 -18.31 8.71 7.49
C ILE A 123 -19.41 9.26 8.38
N TYR A 124 -20.66 9.07 7.94
CA TYR A 124 -21.84 9.58 8.63
C TYR A 124 -22.51 8.56 9.57
N ASN A 125 -22.33 7.25 9.33
CA ASN A 125 -23.11 6.21 10.00
C ASN A 125 -24.62 6.56 9.93
N ASP A 126 -25.33 6.48 11.06
CA ASP A 126 -26.76 6.78 11.16
C ASP A 126 -27.06 8.28 11.46
N MET A 127 -26.05 9.16 11.39
CA MET A 127 -26.18 10.56 11.81
C MET A 127 -27.07 11.42 10.90
N LEU A 128 -27.32 10.96 9.68
CA LEU A 128 -28.17 11.67 8.71
C LEU A 128 -29.65 11.32 8.83
N ASP A 129 -30.01 10.38 9.70
CA ASP A 129 -31.39 10.06 10.08
C ASP A 129 -31.93 11.12 11.05
N ILE A 130 -32.23 12.30 10.50
CA ILE A 130 -32.57 13.50 11.25
C ILE A 130 -34.09 13.64 11.40
N ASP A 131 -34.52 13.96 12.62
CA ASP A 131 -35.92 14.17 12.99
C ASP A 131 -36.11 15.39 13.91
N GLU A 132 -37.34 15.62 14.37
CA GLU A 132 -37.68 16.72 15.28
C GLU A 132 -36.98 16.65 16.65
N SER A 133 -36.50 15.46 17.05
CA SER A 133 -35.80 15.22 18.31
C SER A 133 -34.29 15.45 18.22
N THR A 134 -33.77 15.67 17.00
CA THR A 134 -32.34 15.81 16.74
C THR A 134 -31.77 17.05 17.42
N GLN A 135 -30.73 16.84 18.23
CA GLN A 135 -30.05 17.93 18.93
C GLN A 135 -29.07 18.64 17.98
N VAL A 136 -29.46 19.84 17.52
CA VAL A 136 -28.70 20.65 16.56
C VAL A 136 -27.24 20.88 16.99
N ASP A 137 -26.99 21.14 18.27
CA ASP A 137 -25.63 21.43 18.76
C ASP A 137 -24.71 20.19 18.76
N VAL A 138 -25.29 19.01 19.00
CA VAL A 138 -24.58 17.73 18.91
C VAL A 138 -24.25 17.45 17.44
N LEU A 139 -25.25 17.54 16.55
CA LEU A 139 -25.06 17.35 15.11
C LEU A 139 -24.03 18.33 14.53
N THR A 140 -24.05 19.59 14.96
CA THR A 140 -23.07 20.61 14.55
C THR A 140 -21.64 20.18 14.88
N THR A 141 -21.42 19.71 16.11
CA THR A 141 -20.11 19.23 16.56
C THR A 141 -19.67 18.04 15.72
N SER A 142 -20.54 17.05 15.55
CA SER A 142 -20.19 15.82 14.84
C SER A 142 -19.93 16.03 13.35
N LEU A 143 -20.73 16.84 12.66
CA LEU A 143 -20.48 17.19 11.24
C LEU A 143 -19.16 17.96 11.07
N SER A 144 -18.80 18.80 12.04
CA SER A 144 -17.52 19.51 12.05
C SER A 144 -16.34 18.55 12.24
N GLU A 145 -16.48 17.56 13.13
CA GLU A 145 -15.49 16.50 13.35
C GLU A 145 -15.29 15.62 12.11
N ILE A 146 -16.40 15.26 11.43
CA ILE A 146 -16.35 14.51 10.17
C ILE A 146 -15.57 15.30 9.12
N THR A 147 -15.88 16.59 8.92
CA THR A 147 -15.16 17.44 7.96
C THR A 147 -13.67 17.56 8.32
N ALA A 148 -13.34 17.78 9.59
CA ALA A 148 -11.96 17.92 10.04
C ALA A 148 -11.14 16.64 9.84
N THR A 149 -11.70 15.48 10.20
CA THR A 149 -11.06 14.18 9.99
C THR A 149 -10.90 13.88 8.51
N SER A 150 -11.93 14.15 7.70
CA SER A 150 -11.89 13.93 6.26
C SER A 150 -10.81 14.76 5.57
N LYS A 151 -10.67 16.05 5.94
CA LYS A 151 -9.61 16.93 5.42
C LYS A 151 -8.21 16.41 5.77
N ARG A 152 -7.99 16.04 7.03
CA ARG A 152 -6.71 15.47 7.48
C ARG A 152 -6.36 14.21 6.69
N ASN A 153 -7.30 13.26 6.62
CA ASN A 153 -7.05 12.00 5.93
C ASN A 153 -6.82 12.20 4.43
N TYR A 154 -7.50 13.17 3.80
CA TYR A 154 -7.26 13.56 2.42
C TYR A 154 -5.84 14.15 2.20
N GLU A 155 -5.38 15.01 3.11
CA GLU A 155 -4.04 15.61 3.04
C GLU A 155 -2.94 14.56 3.11
N ASP A 156 -3.15 13.52 3.91
CA ASP A 156 -2.20 12.42 4.12
C ASP A 156 -2.30 11.31 3.05
N LEU A 157 -3.20 11.42 2.06
CA LEU A 157 -3.34 10.39 1.01
C LEU A 157 -2.05 10.21 0.20
N PRO A 158 -1.51 8.97 0.10
CA PRO A 158 -0.39 8.67 -0.79
C PRO A 158 -0.68 9.05 -2.23
N LEU A 159 0.36 9.47 -2.95
CA LEU A 159 0.27 9.77 -4.37
C LEU A 159 0.41 8.47 -5.18
N ILE A 160 -0.70 8.04 -5.78
CA ILE A 160 -0.77 6.86 -6.64
C ILE A 160 -1.37 7.31 -7.97
N GLU A 161 -0.69 7.01 -9.08
CA GLU A 161 -1.06 7.50 -10.41
C GLU A 161 -2.52 7.14 -10.76
N GLU A 162 -2.89 5.87 -10.55
CA GLU A 162 -4.23 5.35 -10.82
C GLU A 162 -5.33 5.95 -9.92
N MET A 163 -4.94 6.55 -8.78
CA MET A 163 -5.86 7.17 -7.82
C MET A 163 -6.05 8.67 -8.04
N ASN A 164 -5.33 9.30 -8.96
CA ASN A 164 -5.38 10.76 -9.12
C ASN A 164 -6.79 11.31 -9.37
N ASN A 165 -7.59 10.62 -10.20
CA ASN A 165 -8.97 11.02 -10.44
C ASN A 165 -9.82 10.91 -9.16
N HIS A 166 -9.74 9.77 -8.49
CA HIS A 166 -10.43 9.54 -7.22
C HIS A 166 -10.02 10.57 -6.16
N ARG A 167 -8.73 10.85 -6.00
CA ARG A 167 -8.19 11.84 -5.06
C ARG A 167 -8.78 13.24 -5.30
N ASN A 168 -8.95 13.64 -6.56
CA ASN A 168 -9.60 14.91 -6.88
C ASN A 168 -11.09 14.90 -6.49
N LEU A 169 -11.79 13.80 -6.74
CA LEU A 169 -13.20 13.63 -6.34
C LEU A 169 -13.38 13.64 -4.83
N VAL A 170 -12.48 13.02 -4.06
CA VAL A 170 -12.48 13.09 -2.60
C VAL A 170 -12.43 14.54 -2.13
N ASN A 171 -11.51 15.35 -2.67
CA ASN A 171 -11.41 16.77 -2.31
C ASN A 171 -12.71 17.53 -2.63
N THR A 172 -13.26 17.32 -3.83
CA THR A 172 -14.52 17.94 -4.24
C THR A 172 -15.69 17.49 -3.36
N ALA A 173 -15.74 16.21 -3.00
CA ALA A 173 -16.77 15.64 -2.14
C ALA A 173 -16.70 16.25 -0.73
N ILE A 174 -15.50 16.43 -0.17
CA ILE A 174 -15.31 17.06 1.15
C ILE A 174 -15.78 18.52 1.15
N ILE A 175 -15.40 19.30 0.13
CA ILE A 175 -15.82 20.70 0.01
C ILE A 175 -17.34 20.79 -0.14
N THR A 176 -17.94 19.92 -0.95
CA THR A 176 -19.38 19.87 -1.16
C THR A 176 -20.11 19.47 0.13
N ALA A 177 -19.60 18.48 0.85
CA ALA A 177 -20.15 18.05 2.13
C ALA A 177 -20.11 19.17 3.17
N GLU A 178 -19.02 19.93 3.26
CA GLU A 178 -18.90 21.06 4.18
C GLU A 178 -19.95 22.15 3.93
N ASP A 179 -20.23 22.50 2.67
CA ASP A 179 -21.32 23.42 2.32
C ASP A 179 -22.68 22.84 2.72
N LEU A 180 -22.93 21.57 2.37
CA LEU A 180 -24.18 20.89 2.67
C LEU A 180 -24.41 20.75 4.18
N HIS A 181 -23.37 20.52 5.00
CA HIS A 181 -23.47 20.50 6.46
C HIS A 181 -24.01 21.84 6.99
N GLY A 182 -23.48 22.97 6.50
CA GLY A 182 -23.94 24.30 6.91
C GLY A 182 -25.40 24.54 6.57
N ARG A 183 -25.82 24.13 5.36
CA ARG A 183 -27.21 24.25 4.90
C ARG A 183 -28.16 23.33 5.66
N LEU A 184 -27.73 22.11 5.95
CA LEU A 184 -28.48 21.12 6.75
C LEU A 184 -28.81 21.67 8.14
N LEU A 185 -27.81 22.22 8.83
CA LEU A 185 -27.96 22.80 10.15
C LEU A 185 -28.87 24.03 10.15
N ALA A 186 -28.80 24.87 9.10
CA ALA A 186 -29.68 26.02 8.95
C ALA A 186 -31.14 25.60 8.73
N ALA A 187 -31.38 24.64 7.83
CA ALA A 187 -32.72 24.08 7.57
C ALA A 187 -33.31 23.44 8.83
N LEU A 188 -32.50 22.66 9.57
CA LEU A 188 -32.94 22.02 10.81
C LEU A 188 -33.33 23.05 11.88
N ARG A 189 -32.58 24.15 12.04
CA ARG A 189 -32.91 25.25 12.96
C ARG A 189 -34.20 25.98 12.59
N ASN A 190 -34.53 26.02 11.30
CA ASN A 190 -35.76 26.62 10.78
C ASN A 190 -36.93 25.64 10.71
N ALA A 191 -36.75 24.39 11.18
CA ALA A 191 -37.74 23.31 11.09
C ALA A 191 -38.19 23.01 9.63
N GLU A 192 -37.29 23.18 8.67
CA GLU A 192 -37.53 22.88 7.25
C GLU A 192 -37.19 21.40 6.94
N TYR A 193 -37.96 20.47 7.49
CA TYR A 193 -37.62 19.04 7.45
C TYR A 193 -37.56 18.43 6.04
N ASP A 194 -38.41 18.88 5.10
CA ASP A 194 -38.32 18.45 3.70
C ASP A 194 -36.97 18.85 3.06
N VAL A 195 -36.43 20.01 3.46
CA VAL A 195 -35.13 20.50 3.00
C VAL A 195 -34.00 19.70 3.66
N VAL A 196 -34.15 19.37 4.94
CA VAL A 196 -33.21 18.51 5.68
C VAL A 196 -33.09 17.15 5.00
N GLU A 197 -34.21 16.48 4.68
CA GLU A 197 -34.23 15.18 4.01
C GLU A 197 -33.55 15.24 2.63
N SER A 198 -33.82 16.31 1.85
CA SER A 198 -33.18 16.52 0.56
C SER A 198 -31.66 16.71 0.68
N ILE A 199 -31.18 17.40 1.71
CA ILE A 199 -29.75 17.62 1.92
C ILE A 199 -29.06 16.35 2.43
N SER A 200 -29.68 15.62 3.37
CA SER A 200 -29.19 14.30 3.81
C SER A 200 -29.03 13.34 2.62
N SER A 201 -30.02 13.29 1.73
CA SER A 201 -29.96 12.50 0.50
C SER A 201 -28.82 12.93 -0.43
N ALA A 202 -28.57 14.24 -0.55
CA ALA A 202 -27.47 14.76 -1.35
C ALA A 202 -26.10 14.42 -0.76
N LEU A 203 -25.95 14.42 0.56
CA LEU A 203 -24.73 13.99 1.26
C LEU A 203 -24.43 12.51 1.00
N LEU A 204 -25.46 11.66 1.07
CA LEU A 204 -25.33 10.23 0.75
C LEU A 204 -24.92 10.02 -0.71
N LEU A 205 -25.60 10.67 -1.65
CA LEU A 205 -25.27 10.58 -3.08
C LEU A 205 -23.83 11.06 -3.38
N ASN A 206 -23.38 12.12 -2.71
CA ASN A 206 -22.02 12.62 -2.82
C ASN A 206 -21.00 11.55 -2.38
N LYS A 207 -21.27 10.84 -1.28
CA LYS A 207 -20.43 9.75 -0.80
C LYS A 207 -20.47 8.53 -1.74
N GLU A 208 -21.65 8.13 -2.21
CA GLU A 208 -21.80 7.01 -3.17
C GLU A 208 -21.04 7.27 -4.47
N THR A 209 -21.06 8.51 -4.96
CA THR A 209 -20.33 8.92 -6.17
C THR A 209 -18.82 8.79 -5.97
N GLU A 210 -18.31 9.17 -4.80
CA GLU A 210 -16.89 9.00 -4.45
C GLU A 210 -16.50 7.52 -4.36
N ILE A 211 -17.30 6.69 -3.69
CA ILE A 211 -17.08 5.24 -3.60
C ILE A 211 -17.03 4.59 -4.99
N ALA A 212 -17.97 4.91 -5.88
CA ALA A 212 -17.99 4.35 -7.24
C ALA A 212 -16.74 4.74 -8.03
N ALA A 213 -16.24 5.96 -7.87
CA ALA A 213 -14.98 6.38 -8.46
C ALA A 213 -13.77 5.65 -7.86
N PHE A 214 -13.81 5.37 -6.56
CA PHE A 214 -12.77 4.61 -5.88
C PHE A 214 -12.64 3.20 -6.45
N GLU A 215 -13.74 2.47 -6.55
CA GLU A 215 -13.79 1.11 -7.10
C GLU A 215 -13.26 1.06 -8.54
N ASN A 216 -13.56 2.08 -9.35
CA ASN A 216 -13.02 2.21 -10.69
C ASN A 216 -11.49 2.35 -10.69
N SER A 217 -10.95 3.24 -9.85
CA SER A 217 -9.52 3.42 -9.68
C SER A 217 -8.82 2.15 -9.16
N LEU A 218 -9.44 1.41 -8.25
CA LEU A 218 -8.92 0.11 -7.77
C LEU A 218 -8.83 -0.92 -8.91
N ALA A 219 -9.84 -1.00 -9.78
CA ALA A 219 -9.81 -1.90 -10.92
C ALA A 219 -8.69 -1.56 -11.92
N ILE A 220 -8.45 -0.26 -12.17
CA ILE A 220 -7.33 0.20 -13.02
C ILE A 220 -6.00 -0.18 -12.38
N PHE A 221 -5.82 0.10 -11.09
CA PHE A 221 -4.62 -0.27 -10.35
C PHE A 221 -4.35 -1.78 -10.43
N LYS A 222 -5.36 -2.61 -10.14
CA LYS A 222 -5.27 -4.07 -10.22
C LYS A 222 -4.75 -4.55 -11.57
N ASN A 223 -5.37 -4.06 -12.65
CA ASN A 223 -5.00 -4.45 -14.02
C ASN A 223 -3.57 -4.05 -14.40
N ASN A 224 -3.09 -2.91 -13.90
CA ASN A 224 -1.72 -2.48 -14.11
C ASN A 224 -0.74 -3.33 -13.31
N LYS A 225 -1.00 -3.54 -12.00
CA LYS A 225 -0.05 -4.20 -11.11
C LYS A 225 0.01 -5.71 -11.29
N LEU A 226 -1.05 -6.34 -11.81
CA LEU A 226 -1.00 -7.73 -12.27
C LEU A 226 0.08 -7.94 -13.33
N LYS A 227 0.31 -6.97 -14.22
CA LYS A 227 1.38 -7.04 -15.24
C LYS A 227 2.76 -6.93 -14.60
N SER A 228 2.93 -6.01 -13.64
CA SER A 228 4.17 -5.88 -12.87
C SER A 228 4.49 -7.17 -12.11
N TYR A 229 3.50 -7.73 -11.39
CA TYR A 229 3.62 -9.00 -10.69
C TYR A 229 4.01 -10.15 -11.64
N SER A 230 3.32 -10.27 -12.77
CA SER A 230 3.60 -11.33 -13.77
C SER A 230 4.99 -11.21 -14.42
N SER A 231 5.66 -10.06 -14.30
CA SER A 231 7.01 -9.84 -14.83
C SER A 231 8.12 -10.23 -13.85
N ILE A 232 7.77 -10.50 -12.59
CA ILE A 232 8.72 -10.93 -11.56
C ILE A 232 9.24 -12.33 -11.91
N GLN A 233 10.55 -12.46 -11.94
CA GLN A 233 11.24 -13.73 -12.13
C GLN A 233 11.52 -14.37 -10.77
N LYS A 234 11.71 -15.69 -10.75
CA LYS A 234 12.18 -16.35 -9.52
C LYS A 234 13.60 -15.92 -9.20
N LEU A 235 13.86 -15.75 -7.91
CA LEU A 235 15.20 -15.57 -7.37
C LEU A 235 15.95 -16.91 -7.38
N ASP A 236 17.25 -16.86 -7.66
CA ASP A 236 18.16 -18.02 -7.74
C ASP A 236 19.25 -17.97 -6.66
#